data_AF-A0A914E220-F1
#
_entry.id   AF-A0A914E220-F1
#
_cell.length_a   1.000
_cell.length_b   1.000
_cell.length_c   1.000
_cell.angle_alpha   90.00
_cell.angle_beta   90.00
_cell.angle_gamma   90.00
#
_symmetry.space_group_name_H-M   'P 1'
#
loop_
_entity.id
_entity.type
_entity.pdbx_description
1 polymer ?
#
loop_
_entity_poly.entity_id
_entity_poly.type
_entity_poly.pdbx_seq_one_letter_code
_entity_poly.pdbx_strand_id
1 'polypeptide(L)'
;MTDLIANGDYKMVTTRVNYFGNWYFTALNESVDPHFVNLRQALAKHPIIITDTISEAIGYLRQGGYIFPSQEDLFLLPIIQAECNFYYFKEDTPQQDVYFIFPNGSLLHENFDRAIIMNYGYIEYAWGKYFENGLIGPPYPNCSVGNNLSNDYKPIDIMSSFGIFLIIMICLAISSVGFFVEFNLYWDPKQARRLNFVAKKIFQSTKIIIEYKKYSNERSEERDLRNSVA
;
A
#
# COMPACT_ATOMS: atom_id res chain seq x y z
N MET A 1 -2.41 -4.44 -9.48
CA MET A 1 -0.98 -4.81 -9.50
C MET A 1 -0.25 -4.20 -10.69
N THR A 2 -0.70 -4.43 -11.92
CA THR A 2 -0.05 -3.93 -13.14
C THR A 2 0.16 -2.41 -13.14
N ASP A 3 -0.81 -1.63 -12.66
CA ASP A 3 -0.69 -0.16 -12.59
C ASP A 3 0.43 0.28 -11.65
N LEU A 4 0.62 -0.41 -10.53
CA LEU A 4 1.71 -0.13 -9.57
C LEU A 4 3.08 -0.35 -10.20
N ILE A 5 3.22 -1.38 -11.04
CA ILE A 5 4.44 -1.65 -11.78
C ILE A 5 4.60 -0.62 -12.91
N ALA A 6 3.53 -0.27 -13.61
CA ALA A 6 3.54 0.69 -14.72
C ALA A 6 3.93 2.11 -14.27
N ASN A 7 3.56 2.50 -13.05
CA ASN A 7 3.92 3.77 -12.42
C ASN A 7 5.33 3.75 -11.81
N GLY A 8 5.94 2.57 -11.66
CA GLY A 8 7.25 2.40 -11.01
C GLY A 8 7.20 2.43 -9.48
N ASP A 9 6.00 2.38 -8.88
CA ASP A 9 5.82 2.26 -7.43
C ASP A 9 6.39 0.94 -6.90
N TYR A 10 6.30 -0.11 -7.73
CA TYR A 10 6.89 -1.41 -7.45
C TYR A 10 7.67 -1.95 -8.65
N LYS A 11 8.70 -2.76 -8.35
CA LYS A 11 9.51 -3.48 -9.34
C LYS A 11 9.43 -4.98 -9.12
N MET A 12 9.49 -5.75 -10.20
CA MET A 12 9.53 -7.21 -10.09
C MET A 12 10.97 -7.70 -9.91
N VAL A 13 11.17 -8.60 -8.95
CA VAL A 13 12.43 -9.30 -8.72
C VAL A 13 12.18 -10.81 -8.74
N THR A 14 13.07 -11.57 -9.35
CA THR A 14 12.99 -13.03 -9.42
C THR A 14 14.38 -13.63 -9.40
N THR A 15 14.50 -14.93 -9.15
CA THR A 15 15.76 -15.65 -9.31
C THR A 15 15.90 -16.15 -10.74
N ARG A 16 17.14 -16.37 -11.18
CA ARG A 16 17.44 -16.99 -12.49
C ARG A 16 16.72 -18.33 -12.67
N VAL A 17 16.74 -19.17 -11.64
CA VAL A 17 16.08 -20.49 -11.65
C VAL A 17 14.56 -20.35 -11.75
N ASN A 18 13.96 -19.39 -11.06
CA ASN A 18 12.52 -19.15 -11.15
C ASN A 18 12.13 -18.45 -12.47
N TYR A 19 13.03 -17.68 -13.09
CA TYR A 19 12.74 -17.01 -14.35
C TYR A 19 12.74 -17.99 -15.54
N PHE A 20 13.73 -18.88 -15.59
CA PHE A 20 13.86 -19.85 -16.68
C PHE A 20 13.18 -21.17 -16.34
N GLY A 21 12.07 -21.47 -17.01
CA GLY A 21 11.33 -22.73 -16.84
C GLY A 21 10.07 -22.64 -15.99
N ASN A 22 9.75 -21.45 -15.46
CA ASN A 22 8.47 -21.20 -14.80
C ASN A 22 7.43 -20.76 -15.84
N TRP A 23 6.27 -21.43 -15.81
CA TRP A 23 5.15 -21.17 -16.71
C TRP A 23 4.69 -19.71 -16.71
N TYR A 24 4.79 -19.02 -15.57
CA TYR A 24 4.34 -17.64 -15.41
C TYR A 24 5.12 -16.71 -16.33
N PHE A 25 6.44 -16.87 -16.41
CA PHE A 25 7.29 -16.05 -17.29
C PHE A 25 7.17 -16.45 -18.75
N THR A 26 6.89 -17.73 -19.05
CA THR A 26 6.52 -18.16 -20.41
C THR A 26 5.21 -17.51 -20.84
N ALA A 27 4.17 -17.59 -20.01
CA ALA A 27 2.87 -16.95 -20.26
C ALA A 27 3.00 -15.43 -20.34
N LEU A 28 3.83 -14.82 -19.48
CA LEU A 28 4.14 -13.39 -19.58
C LEU A 28 4.70 -13.04 -20.95
N ASN A 29 5.57 -13.85 -21.54
CA ASN A 29 6.18 -13.56 -22.84
C ASN A 29 5.27 -13.88 -24.04
N GLU A 30 4.41 -14.90 -23.93
CA GLU A 30 3.72 -15.49 -25.08
C GLU A 30 2.20 -15.30 -25.06
N SER A 31 1.59 -15.14 -23.88
CA SER A 31 0.14 -15.10 -23.73
C SER A 31 -0.47 -13.86 -24.38
N VAL A 32 -1.71 -14.01 -24.87
CA VAL A 32 -2.56 -12.93 -25.38
C VAL A 32 -3.55 -12.41 -24.33
N ASP A 33 -3.52 -12.98 -23.12
CA ASP A 33 -4.39 -12.54 -22.04
C ASP A 33 -4.14 -11.05 -21.70
N PRO A 34 -5.19 -10.22 -21.56
CA PRO A 34 -5.06 -8.81 -21.25
C PRO A 34 -4.16 -8.51 -20.04
N HIS A 35 -4.18 -9.35 -19.00
CA HIS A 35 -3.33 -9.20 -17.83
C HIS A 35 -1.84 -9.24 -18.21
N PHE A 36 -1.42 -10.27 -18.94
CA PHE A 36 -0.02 -10.44 -19.37
C PHE A 36 0.40 -9.42 -20.42
N VAL A 37 -0.51 -9.03 -21.33
CA VAL A 37 -0.25 -7.98 -22.32
C VAL A 37 0.04 -6.64 -21.61
N ASN A 38 -0.81 -6.25 -20.66
CA ASN A 38 -0.64 -5.01 -19.90
C ASN A 38 0.62 -5.07 -19.03
N LEU A 39 0.91 -6.22 -18.42
CA LEU A 39 2.10 -6.40 -17.60
C LEU A 39 3.38 -6.32 -18.44
N ARG A 40 3.42 -6.91 -19.64
CA ARG A 40 4.55 -6.74 -20.57
C ARG A 40 4.80 -5.27 -20.91
N GLN A 41 3.74 -4.50 -21.15
CA GLN A 41 3.87 -3.06 -21.44
C GLN A 41 4.43 -2.28 -20.25
N ALA A 42 3.99 -2.60 -19.03
CA ALA A 42 4.53 -2.03 -17.80
C ALA A 42 6.03 -2.38 -17.63
N LEU A 43 6.38 -3.65 -17.87
CA LEU A 43 7.75 -4.15 -17.74
C LEU A 43 8.71 -3.63 -18.82
N ALA A 44 8.21 -3.17 -19.96
CA ALA A 44 9.04 -2.48 -20.95
C ALA A 44 9.65 -1.18 -20.39
N LYS A 45 8.99 -0.53 -19.43
CA LYS A 45 9.51 0.66 -18.73
C LYS A 45 10.29 0.30 -17.47
N HIS A 46 9.84 -0.74 -16.77
CA HIS A 46 10.42 -1.18 -15.49
C HIS A 46 10.77 -2.68 -15.57
N PRO A 47 11.94 -3.04 -16.13
CA PRO A 47 12.28 -4.44 -16.40
C PRO A 47 12.44 -5.25 -15.11
N ILE A 48 12.15 -6.55 -15.23
CA ILE A 48 12.31 -7.53 -14.15
C ILE A 48 13.79 -7.62 -13.76
N ILE A 49 14.08 -7.56 -12.46
CA ILE A 49 15.42 -7.82 -11.93
C ILE A 49 15.58 -9.33 -11.73
N ILE A 50 16.57 -9.92 -12.38
CA ILE A 50 16.88 -11.35 -12.28
C ILE A 50 18.14 -11.49 -11.43
N THR A 51 18.00 -12.10 -10.26
CA THR A 51 19.10 -12.36 -9.33
C THR A 51 19.65 -13.77 -9.49
N ASP A 52 20.90 -14.00 -9.09
CA ASP A 52 21.50 -15.34 -9.18
C ASP A 52 21.12 -16.22 -7.99
N THR A 53 20.79 -15.61 -6.84
CA THR A 53 20.43 -16.34 -5.62
C THR A 53 19.11 -15.87 -5.03
N ILE A 54 18.50 -16.76 -4.25
CA ILE A 54 17.28 -16.49 -3.48
C ILE A 54 17.54 -15.43 -2.42
N SER A 55 18.68 -15.51 -1.73
CA SER A 55 19.04 -14.55 -0.68
C SER A 55 19.15 -13.12 -1.22
N GLU A 56 19.64 -12.96 -2.46
CA GLU A 56 19.69 -11.66 -3.12
C GLU A 56 18.28 -11.14 -3.46
N ALA A 57 17.40 -12.00 -4.00
CA ALA A 57 16.00 -11.63 -4.26
C ALA A 57 15.26 -11.20 -2.98
N ILE A 58 15.44 -11.95 -1.88
CA ILE A 58 14.91 -11.60 -0.56
C ILE A 58 15.51 -10.26 -0.09
N GLY A 59 16.78 -9.99 -0.37
CA GLY A 59 17.42 -8.70 -0.09
C GLY A 59 16.68 -7.52 -0.72
N TYR A 60 16.21 -7.65 -1.97
CA TYR A 60 15.36 -6.66 -2.62
C TYR A 60 14.00 -6.54 -1.93
N LEU A 61 13.35 -7.66 -1.62
CA LEU A 61 12.05 -7.65 -0.92
C LEU A 61 12.12 -6.90 0.41
N ARG A 62 13.18 -7.09 1.20
CA ARG A 62 13.39 -6.40 2.49
C ARG A 62 13.52 -4.89 2.36
N GLN A 63 13.98 -4.38 1.23
CA GLN A 63 14.08 -2.94 0.99
C GLN A 63 12.70 -2.29 0.77
N GLY A 64 11.67 -3.08 0.46
CA GLY A 64 10.36 -2.58 0.05
C GLY A 64 10.34 -2.10 -1.39
N GLY A 65 9.14 -1.95 -1.96
CA GLY A 65 8.96 -1.55 -3.37
C GLY A 65 9.33 -2.65 -4.39
N TYR A 66 9.49 -3.90 -3.94
CA TYR A 66 9.73 -5.06 -4.80
C TYR A 66 8.67 -6.12 -4.61
N ILE A 67 8.35 -6.82 -5.70
CA ILE A 67 7.41 -7.94 -5.75
C ILE A 67 8.14 -9.15 -6.31
N PHE A 68 7.98 -10.31 -5.67
CA PHE A 68 8.52 -11.57 -6.15
C PHE A 68 7.37 -12.47 -6.63
N PRO A 69 7.16 -12.64 -7.95
CA PRO A 69 6.18 -13.60 -8.45
C PRO A 69 6.69 -15.02 -8.16
N SER A 70 5.90 -15.79 -7.40
CA SER A 70 6.19 -17.18 -7.06
C SER A 70 5.01 -18.06 -7.42
N GLN A 71 5.30 -19.32 -7.74
CA GLN A 71 4.30 -20.38 -7.71
C GLN A 71 4.08 -20.81 -6.25
N GLU A 72 2.90 -21.36 -5.95
CA GLU A 72 2.55 -21.77 -4.58
C GLU A 72 3.35 -22.99 -4.13
N ASP A 73 3.63 -23.90 -5.06
CA ASP A 73 4.38 -25.13 -4.86
C ASP A 73 5.90 -24.93 -4.90
N LEU A 74 6.36 -23.69 -5.08
CA LEU A 74 7.78 -23.37 -5.09
C LEU A 74 8.36 -23.57 -3.68
N PHE A 75 9.42 -24.37 -3.58
CA PHE A 75 10.16 -24.62 -2.33
C PHE A 75 10.65 -23.34 -1.61
N LEU A 76 10.64 -22.20 -2.29
CA LEU A 76 11.02 -20.91 -1.71
C LEU A 76 9.95 -20.31 -0.81
N LEU A 77 8.69 -20.67 -1.02
CA LEU A 77 7.58 -20.05 -0.29
C LEU A 77 7.72 -20.23 1.22
N PRO A 78 8.08 -21.43 1.76
CA PRO A 78 8.36 -21.59 3.18
C PRO A 78 9.50 -20.72 3.70
N ILE A 79 10.56 -20.51 2.90
CA ILE A 79 11.72 -19.68 3.28
C ILE A 79 11.30 -18.21 3.39
N ILE A 80 10.50 -17.72 2.43
CA ILE A 80 9.99 -16.35 2.43
C ILE A 80 8.97 -16.16 3.55
N GLN A 81 8.04 -17.10 3.74
CA GLN A 81 7.04 -17.08 4.81
C GLN A 81 7.64 -17.15 6.21
N ALA A 82 8.84 -17.73 6.35
CA ALA A 82 9.59 -17.66 7.60
C ALA A 82 10.04 -16.23 7.97
N GLU A 83 9.94 -15.26 7.06
CA GLU A 83 10.13 -13.85 7.37
C GLU A 83 8.78 -13.16 7.58
N CYS A 84 8.53 -12.70 8.81
CA CYS A 84 7.26 -12.08 9.19
C CYS A 84 6.97 -10.70 8.56
N ASN A 85 7.87 -10.19 7.72
CA ASN A 85 7.80 -8.85 7.13
C ASN A 85 7.27 -8.84 5.70
N PHE A 86 6.88 -10.00 5.16
CA PHE A 86 6.35 -10.11 3.81
C PHE A 86 4.85 -10.36 3.82
N TYR A 87 4.18 -9.76 2.84
CA TYR A 87 2.77 -10.00 2.57
C TYR A 87 2.66 -10.87 1.32
N TYR A 88 1.95 -11.99 1.48
CA TYR A 88 1.62 -12.89 0.37
C TYR A 88 0.21 -12.59 -0.12
N PHE A 89 0.06 -12.40 -1.43
CA PHE A 89 -1.20 -12.07 -2.08
C PHE A 89 -1.50 -13.12 -3.16
N LYS A 90 -2.60 -13.86 -2.97
CA LYS A 90 -3.07 -14.92 -3.89
C LYS A 90 -4.25 -14.49 -4.75
N GLU A 91 -5.08 -13.58 -4.26
CA GLU A 91 -6.32 -13.17 -4.95
C GLU A 91 -6.00 -12.59 -6.33
N ASP A 92 -6.85 -12.82 -7.32
CA ASP A 92 -6.69 -12.33 -8.70
C ASP A 92 -5.34 -12.65 -9.38
N THR A 93 -4.59 -13.63 -8.84
CA THR A 93 -3.37 -14.12 -9.51
C THR A 93 -3.74 -15.18 -10.56
N PRO A 94 -3.04 -15.20 -11.71
CA PRO A 94 -3.25 -16.23 -12.71
C PRO A 94 -3.00 -17.61 -12.09
N GLN A 95 -3.96 -18.53 -12.25
CA GLN A 95 -3.83 -19.91 -11.80
C GLN A 95 -3.50 -20.81 -12.99
N GLN A 96 -2.67 -21.82 -12.75
CA GLN A 96 -2.42 -22.88 -13.71
C GLN A 96 -2.57 -24.23 -13.03
N ASP A 97 -3.35 -25.10 -13.68
CA ASP A 97 -3.50 -26.47 -13.24
C ASP A 97 -2.22 -27.28 -13.53
N VAL A 98 -1.95 -28.26 -12.68
CA VAL A 98 -0.87 -29.22 -12.88
C VAL A 98 -1.43 -30.47 -13.54
N TYR A 99 -0.76 -30.95 -14.60
CA TYR A 99 -1.18 -32.12 -15.37
C TYR A 99 -0.14 -33.23 -15.33
N PHE A 100 -0.61 -34.47 -15.27
CA PHE A 100 0.23 -35.64 -15.50
C PHE A 100 0.29 -35.94 -17.00
N ILE A 101 1.50 -36.05 -17.55
CA ILE A 101 1.69 -36.27 -18.98
C ILE A 101 1.90 -37.75 -19.24
N PHE A 102 1.05 -38.34 -20.10
CA PHE A 102 1.16 -39.72 -20.54
C PHE A 102 1.42 -39.80 -22.05
N PRO A 103 2.08 -40.88 -22.53
CA PRO A 103 2.18 -41.16 -23.96
C PRO A 103 0.79 -41.28 -24.59
N ASN A 104 0.67 -40.81 -25.83
CA ASN A 104 -0.58 -40.88 -26.57
C ASN A 104 -1.08 -42.33 -26.70
N GLY A 105 -2.37 -42.55 -26.43
CA GLY A 105 -3.00 -43.89 -26.41
C GLY A 105 -2.74 -44.73 -25.16
N SER A 106 -2.14 -44.18 -24.11
CA SER A 106 -1.91 -44.90 -22.85
C SER A 106 -3.21 -45.17 -22.10
N LEU A 107 -3.50 -46.44 -21.79
CA LEU A 107 -4.59 -46.84 -20.89
C LEU A 107 -4.38 -46.37 -19.44
N LEU A 108 -3.19 -45.91 -19.09
CA LEU A 108 -2.91 -45.38 -17.75
C LEU A 108 -3.62 -44.07 -17.50
N HIS A 109 -3.85 -43.25 -18.54
CA HIS A 109 -4.47 -41.93 -18.39
C HIS A 109 -5.85 -42.03 -17.70
N GLU A 110 -6.77 -42.84 -18.26
CA GLU A 110 -8.11 -43.00 -17.70
C GLU A 110 -8.11 -43.60 -16.28
N ASN A 111 -7.21 -44.56 -16.03
CA ASN A 111 -7.07 -45.18 -14.72
C ASN A 111 -6.52 -44.18 -13.70
N PHE A 112 -5.59 -43.31 -14.11
CA PHE A 112 -4.98 -42.30 -13.27
C PHE A 112 -5.95 -41.17 -12.95
N ASP A 113 -6.70 -40.67 -13.93
CA ASP A 113 -7.75 -39.66 -13.71
C ASP A 113 -8.80 -40.16 -12.72
N ARG A 114 -9.26 -41.41 -12.89
CA ARG A 114 -10.19 -42.03 -11.95
C ARG A 114 -9.57 -42.14 -10.55
N ALA A 115 -8.30 -42.52 -10.46
CA ALA A 115 -7.60 -42.60 -9.19
C ALA A 115 -7.45 -41.23 -8.53
N ILE A 116 -7.17 -40.15 -9.27
CA ILE A 116 -7.12 -38.78 -8.76
C ILE A 116 -8.47 -38.40 -8.16
N ILE A 117 -9.57 -38.62 -8.87
CA ILE A 117 -10.92 -38.31 -8.38
C ILE A 117 -11.23 -39.09 -7.10
N MET A 118 -10.93 -40.40 -7.08
CA MET A 118 -11.16 -41.25 -5.90
C MET A 118 -10.31 -40.85 -4.69
N ASN A 119 -9.14 -40.26 -4.91
CA ASN A 119 -8.20 -39.87 -3.86
C ASN A 119 -8.14 -38.36 -3.63
N TYR A 120 -9.08 -37.58 -4.18
CA TYR A 120 -9.04 -36.12 -4.14
C TYR A 120 -8.90 -35.57 -2.71
N GLY A 121 -9.67 -36.11 -1.75
CA GLY A 121 -9.57 -35.70 -0.35
C GLY A 121 -8.22 -36.01 0.30
N TYR A 122 -7.52 -37.07 -0.13
CA TYR A 122 -6.16 -37.35 0.33
C TYR A 122 -5.14 -36.37 -0.27
N ILE A 123 -5.32 -36.01 -1.55
CA ILE A 123 -4.47 -35.01 -2.23
C ILE A 123 -4.61 -33.65 -1.53
N GLU A 124 -5.85 -33.22 -1.24
CA GLU A 124 -6.13 -31.99 -0.50
C GLU A 124 -5.54 -32.03 0.92
N TYR A 125 -5.71 -33.13 1.64
CA TYR A 125 -5.07 -33.33 2.95
C TYR A 125 -3.55 -33.27 2.87
N ALA A 126 -2.94 -33.94 1.89
CA ALA A 126 -1.49 -33.95 1.70
C ALA A 126 -0.99 -32.53 1.37
N TRP A 127 -1.71 -31.80 0.52
CA TRP A 127 -1.42 -30.40 0.21
C TRP A 127 -1.42 -29.55 1.49
N GLY A 128 -2.52 -29.56 2.25
CA GLY A 128 -2.59 -28.82 3.51
C GLY A 128 -1.52 -29.25 4.51
N LYS A 129 -1.21 -30.55 4.57
CA LYS A 129 -0.18 -31.08 5.47
C LYS A 129 1.24 -30.58 5.14
N TYR A 130 1.61 -30.55 3.86
CA TYR A 130 2.98 -30.22 3.46
C TYR A 130 3.21 -28.74 3.16
N PHE A 131 2.19 -28.05 2.63
CA PHE A 131 2.32 -26.66 2.18
C PHE A 131 1.67 -25.65 3.14
N GLU A 132 0.51 -25.97 3.74
CA GLU A 132 -0.15 -25.03 4.67
C GLU A 132 0.37 -25.17 6.11
N ASN A 133 0.61 -26.40 6.56
CA ASN A 133 1.03 -26.70 7.94
C ASN A 133 2.55 -26.79 8.13
N GLY A 134 3.34 -26.62 7.06
CA GLY A 134 4.79 -26.41 7.19
C GLY A 134 5.65 -27.61 7.54
N LEU A 135 5.22 -28.84 7.24
CA LEU A 135 6.04 -30.02 7.57
C LEU A 135 7.35 -30.11 6.76
N ILE A 136 7.48 -29.34 5.67
CA ILE A 136 8.71 -29.25 4.85
C ILE A 136 9.35 -27.88 5.07
N GLY A 137 10.01 -27.69 6.22
CA GLY A 137 10.73 -26.46 6.50
C GLY A 137 11.22 -26.36 7.94
N PRO A 138 12.10 -25.39 8.26
CA PRO A 138 12.30 -24.99 9.64
C PRO A 138 10.93 -24.56 10.23
N PRO A 139 10.71 -24.77 11.54
CA PRO A 139 9.46 -24.34 12.18
C PRO A 139 9.22 -22.87 11.83
N TYR A 140 8.06 -22.59 11.23
CA TYR A 140 7.68 -21.22 10.94
C TYR A 140 7.76 -20.44 12.24
N PRO A 141 8.48 -19.29 12.29
CA PRO A 141 8.27 -18.39 13.41
C PRO A 141 6.77 -18.14 13.48
N ASN A 142 6.23 -18.09 14.69
CA ASN A 142 4.90 -17.55 14.91
C ASN A 142 4.99 -16.07 14.55
N CYS A 143 5.00 -15.78 13.25
CA CYS A 143 4.55 -14.53 12.71
C CYS A 143 3.12 -14.50 13.20
N SER A 144 2.88 -13.75 14.28
CA SER A 144 1.56 -13.25 14.56
C SER A 144 1.23 -12.40 13.34
N VAL A 145 0.78 -13.07 12.26
CA VAL A 145 -0.05 -12.47 11.24
C VAL A 145 -1.04 -11.71 12.10
N GLY A 146 -1.05 -10.40 11.96
CA GLY A 146 -2.03 -9.57 12.63
C GLY A 146 -3.40 -9.98 12.11
N ASN A 147 -3.89 -11.14 12.52
CA ASN A 147 -5.27 -11.58 12.46
C ASN A 147 -6.14 -10.67 13.33
N ASN A 148 -5.57 -9.60 13.90
CA ASN A 148 -6.21 -8.39 14.39
C ASN A 148 -7.00 -7.62 13.30
N LEU A 149 -7.32 -8.24 12.16
CA LEU A 149 -8.50 -7.90 11.37
C LEU A 149 -9.81 -8.39 12.03
N SER A 150 -9.74 -9.27 13.03
CA SER A 150 -10.87 -9.59 13.89
C SER A 150 -11.02 -8.53 14.98
N ASN A 151 -11.69 -7.41 14.67
CA ASN A 151 -12.26 -6.46 15.66
C ASN A 151 -11.34 -6.05 16.83
N ASP A 152 -10.02 -6.01 16.61
CA ASP A 152 -9.11 -5.68 17.67
C ASP A 152 -9.11 -4.16 17.81
N TYR A 153 -9.59 -3.70 18.97
CA TYR A 153 -9.57 -2.31 19.38
C TYR A 153 -8.13 -1.81 19.25
N LYS A 154 -7.78 -1.21 18.10
CA LYS A 154 -6.47 -0.60 17.89
C LYS A 154 -6.28 0.38 19.06
N PRO A 155 -5.35 0.11 19.98
CA PRO A 155 -5.15 0.99 21.12
C PRO A 155 -4.89 2.38 20.55
N ILE A 156 -5.59 3.37 21.08
CA ILE A 156 -5.50 4.75 20.59
C ILE A 156 -4.02 5.13 20.57
N ASP A 157 -3.49 5.30 19.36
CA ASP A 157 -2.10 5.72 19.19
C ASP A 157 -2.00 7.14 19.75
N ILE A 158 -1.18 7.28 20.80
CA ILE A 158 -0.93 8.55 21.47
C ILE A 158 -0.45 9.59 20.46
N MET A 159 0.28 9.18 19.42
CA MET A 159 0.69 10.09 18.34
C MET A 159 -0.48 10.61 17.51
N SER A 160 -1.50 9.79 17.27
CA SER A 160 -2.71 10.27 16.57
C SER A 160 -3.56 11.20 17.44
N SER A 161 -3.59 10.98 18.76
CA SER A 161 -4.30 11.86 19.70
C SER A 161 -3.53 13.12 20.06
N PHE A 162 -2.21 13.14 19.87
CA PHE A 162 -1.35 14.29 20.17
C PHE A 162 -1.81 15.57 19.46
N GLY A 163 -2.28 15.45 18.21
CA GLY A 163 -2.83 16.58 17.46
C GLY A 163 -4.03 17.25 18.16
N ILE A 164 -4.91 16.47 18.77
CA ILE A 164 -6.08 16.98 19.51
C ILE A 164 -5.62 17.74 20.76
N PHE A 165 -4.68 17.18 21.52
CA PHE A 165 -4.13 17.83 22.70
C PHE A 165 -3.40 19.14 22.35
N LEU A 166 -2.68 19.17 21.22
CA LEU A 166 -1.99 20.36 20.75
C LEU A 166 -2.98 21.48 20.42
N ILE A 167 -4.09 21.17 19.75
CA ILE A 167 -5.16 22.14 19.48
C ILE A 167 -5.75 22.68 20.79
N ILE A 168 -6.04 21.81 21.76
CA ILE A 168 -6.58 22.22 23.07
C ILE A 168 -5.59 23.15 23.80
N MET A 169 -4.30 22.83 23.78
CA MET A 169 -3.25 23.66 24.39
C MET A 169 -3.14 25.04 23.73
N ILE A 170 -3.25 25.13 22.40
CA ILE A 170 -3.25 26.40 21.67
C ILE A 170 -4.49 27.24 22.08
N CYS A 171 -5.67 26.63 22.13
CA CYS A 171 -6.89 27.32 22.54
C CYS A 171 -6.81 27.85 23.97
N LEU A 172 -6.26 27.06 24.90
CA LEU A 172 -6.04 27.49 26.27
C LEU A 172 -5.02 28.64 26.37
N ALA A 173 -3.94 28.58 25.59
CA ALA A 173 -2.95 29.65 25.55
C ALA A 173 -3.56 30.97 25.04
N ILE A 174 -4.34 30.93 23.95
CA ILE A 174 -5.03 32.10 23.39
C ILE A 174 -6.03 32.67 24.39
N SER A 175 -6.84 31.82 25.02
CA SER A 175 -7.83 32.23 26.04
C SER A 175 -7.15 32.88 27.25
N SER A 176 -6.03 32.30 27.72
CA SER A 176 -5.25 32.84 28.82
C SER A 176 -4.68 34.23 28.51
N VAL A 177 -4.12 34.42 27.31
CA VAL A 177 -3.65 35.74 26.86
C VAL A 177 -4.78 36.76 26.84
N GLY A 178 -5.95 36.40 26.31
CA GLY A 178 -7.14 37.27 26.31
C GLY A 178 -7.54 37.69 27.73
N PHE A 179 -7.60 36.73 28.66
CA PHE A 179 -7.91 36.99 30.06
C PHE A 179 -6.90 37.95 30.71
N PHE A 180 -5.60 37.75 30.51
CA PHE A 180 -4.58 38.65 31.06
C PHE A 180 -4.66 40.06 30.48
N VAL A 181 -4.99 40.19 29.19
CA VAL A 181 -5.22 41.50 28.57
C VAL A 181 -6.40 42.19 29.25
N GLU A 182 -7.56 41.54 29.36
CA GLU A 182 -8.75 42.10 30.01
C GLU A 182 -8.50 42.45 31.48
N PHE A 183 -7.82 41.57 32.22
CA PHE A 183 -7.48 41.80 33.62
C PHE A 183 -6.62 43.05 33.82
N ASN A 184 -5.57 43.22 32.99
CA ASN A 184 -4.74 44.44 33.02
C ASN A 184 -5.55 45.69 32.65
N LEU A 185 -6.46 45.58 31.68
CA LEU A 185 -7.33 46.68 31.28
C LEU A 185 -8.34 47.09 32.37
N TYR A 186 -8.87 46.10 33.10
CA TYR A 186 -9.76 46.34 34.22
C TYR A 186 -9.04 47.05 35.37
N TRP A 187 -7.78 46.67 35.63
CA TRP A 187 -6.99 47.25 36.71
C TRP A 187 -6.49 48.67 36.41
N ASP A 188 -6.13 48.98 35.15
CA ASP A 188 -5.72 50.34 34.73
C ASP A 188 -6.59 50.88 33.57
N PRO A 189 -7.69 51.61 33.87
CA PRO A 189 -8.61 52.12 32.86
C PRO A 189 -7.98 53.18 31.94
N LYS A 190 -6.79 53.73 32.25
CA LYS A 190 -6.07 54.64 31.34
C LYS A 190 -5.41 53.86 30.20
N GLN A 191 -4.92 52.64 30.46
CA GLN A 191 -4.37 51.76 29.41
C GLN A 191 -5.46 51.23 28.48
N ALA A 192 -6.68 50.99 28.99
CA ALA A 192 -7.83 50.56 28.19
C ALA A 192 -8.17 51.51 27.04
N ARG A 193 -8.06 52.83 27.25
CA ARG A 193 -8.30 53.81 26.19
C ARG A 193 -7.23 53.74 25.09
N ARG A 194 -5.96 53.49 25.44
CA ARG A 194 -4.87 53.37 24.46
C ARG A 194 -5.01 52.10 23.63
N LEU A 195 -5.32 50.97 24.27
CA LEU A 195 -5.54 49.68 23.59
C LEU A 195 -6.77 49.71 22.67
N ASN A 196 -7.89 50.29 23.10
CA ASN A 196 -9.06 50.46 22.24
C ASN A 196 -8.77 51.31 21.00
N PHE A 197 -7.92 52.32 21.12
CA PHE A 197 -7.50 53.13 19.97
C PHE A 197 -6.65 52.32 18.97
N VAL A 198 -5.70 51.52 19.47
CA VAL A 198 -4.86 50.65 18.63
C VAL A 198 -5.69 49.54 17.99
N ALA A 199 -6.55 48.86 18.75
CA ALA A 199 -7.43 47.81 18.25
C ALA A 199 -8.36 48.33 17.13
N LYS A 200 -8.94 49.52 17.29
CA LYS A 200 -9.78 50.16 16.26
C LYS A 200 -8.99 50.45 14.98
N LYS A 201 -7.72 50.84 15.10
CA LYS A 201 -6.82 51.10 13.96
C LYS A 201 -6.43 49.81 13.24
N ILE A 202 -6.15 48.74 13.99
CA ILE A 202 -5.86 47.41 13.41
C ILE A 202 -7.11 46.87 12.70
N PHE A 203 -8.29 46.96 13.32
CA PHE A 203 -9.54 46.48 12.75
C PHE A 203 -9.93 47.23 11.46
N GLN A 204 -9.70 48.56 11.41
CA GLN A 204 -9.86 49.31 10.17
C GLN A 204 -8.88 48.84 9.09
N SER A 205 -7.62 48.58 9.46
CA SER A 205 -6.58 48.14 8.51
C SER A 205 -6.90 46.75 7.95
N THR A 206 -7.34 45.79 8.77
CA THR A 206 -7.74 44.45 8.31
C THR A 206 -9.00 44.48 7.45
N LYS A 207 -9.99 45.33 7.78
CA LYS A 207 -11.17 45.51 6.94
C LYS A 207 -10.80 45.98 5.53
N ILE A 208 -9.89 46.96 5.43
CA ILE A 208 -9.40 47.46 4.14
C ILE A 208 -8.69 46.35 3.34
N ILE A 209 -7.85 45.54 4.00
CA ILE A 209 -7.14 44.43 3.34
C ILE A 209 -8.12 43.38 2.82
N ILE A 210 -9.16 43.04 3.58
CA ILE A 210 -10.18 42.07 3.18
C ILE A 210 -10.99 42.59 1.98
N GLU A 211 -11.43 43.85 2.02
CA GLU A 211 -12.15 44.47 0.89
C GLU A 211 -11.27 44.54 -0.37
N TYR A 212 -9.99 44.89 -0.21
CA TYR A 212 -9.04 44.90 -1.33
C TYR A 212 -8.84 43.50 -1.93
N LYS A 213 -8.71 42.46 -1.09
CA LYS A 213 -8.55 41.08 -1.55
C LYS A 213 -9.79 40.57 -2.27
N LYS A 214 -10.98 40.92 -1.78
CA LYS A 214 -12.26 40.61 -2.45
C LYS A 214 -12.31 41.28 -3.83
N TYR A 215 -12.01 42.57 -3.91
CA TYR A 215 -11.99 43.31 -5.17
C TYR A 215 -10.95 42.76 -6.17
N SER A 216 -9.77 42.36 -5.67
CA SER A 216 -8.72 41.75 -6.50
C SER A 216 -9.14 40.42 -7.10
N ASN A 217 -9.85 39.57 -6.34
CA ASN A 217 -10.35 38.29 -6.83
C ASN A 217 -11.43 38.49 -7.91
N GLU A 218 -12.39 39.40 -7.69
CA GLU A 218 -13.43 39.73 -8.67
C GLU A 218 -12.84 40.23 -10.00
N ARG A 219 -11.77 41.05 -9.96
CA ARG A 219 -11.07 41.52 -11.16
C ARG A 219 -10.20 40.45 -11.83
N SER A 220 -9.78 39.41 -11.10
CA SER A 220 -9.09 38.25 -11.69
C SER A 220 -10.07 37.43 -12.51
N GLU A 221 -11.22 37.09 -11.92
CA GLU A 221 -12.28 36.34 -12.60
C GLU A 221 -12.79 37.07 -13.86
N GLU A 222 -12.96 38.40 -13.82
CA GLU A 222 -13.39 39.17 -15.00
C GLU A 222 -12.37 39.17 -16.15
N ARG A 223 -11.06 39.06 -15.84
CA ARG A 223 -10.01 38.94 -16.86
C ARG A 223 -9.99 37.55 -17.49
N ASP A 224 -10.16 36.51 -16.68
CA ASP A 224 -10.21 35.13 -17.17
C ASP A 224 -11.45 34.91 -18.06
N LEU A 225 -12.59 35.52 -17.70
CA LEU A 225 -13.80 35.55 -18.54
C LEU A 225 -13.58 36.27 -19.88
N ARG A 226 -12.89 37.42 -19.92
CA ARG A 226 -12.62 38.12 -21.19
C ARG A 226 -11.68 37.34 -22.10
N ASN A 227 -10.67 36.66 -21.54
CA ASN A 227 -9.71 35.89 -22.32
C ASN A 227 -10.28 34.56 -22.86
N SER A 228 -11.40 34.06 -22.32
CA SER A 228 -12.06 32.84 -22.81
C SER A 228 -13.07 33.09 -23.95
N VAL A 229 -13.39 34.36 -24.23
CA VAL A 229 -14.34 34.76 -25.29
C VAL A 229 -13.63 35.29 -26.55
N ALA A 230 -12.32 35.50 -26.50
CA ALA A 230 -11.48 35.91 -27.64
C ALA A 230 -10.77 34.70 -28.25
#